data_AF-A0A968PU45-F1
#
_entry.id   AF-A0A968PU45-F1
#
_cell.length_a   1.000
_cell.length_b   1.000
_cell.length_c   1.000
_cell.angle_alpha   90.00
_cell.angle_beta   90.00
_cell.angle_gamma   90.00
#
_symmetry.space_group_name_H-M   'P 1'
#
loop_
_entity.id
_entity.type
_entity.pdbx_description
1 polymer ?
#
loop_
_entity_poly.entity_id
_entity_poly.type
_entity_poly.pdbx_seq_one_letter_code
_entity_poly.pdbx_strand_id
1 'polypeptide(L)' 'MLNHSSTFQQALEAVEALSLGDQEALLDLLRKRLADQRRKALVKEITEVRQEYSQGQVKFGSVSGFLAELDS' A
#
# COMPACT_ATOMS: atom_id res chain seq x y z
N MET A 1 5.55 -6.78 28.66
CA MET A 1 4.70 -5.84 27.91
C MET A 1 5.54 -5.19 26.82
N LEU A 2 5.07 -5.28 25.56
CA LEU A 2 5.46 -4.55 24.33
C LEU A 2 6.96 -4.44 23.95
N ASN A 3 7.49 -5.47 23.28
CA ASN A 3 8.83 -5.51 22.65
C ASN A 3 8.95 -4.75 21.30
N HIS A 4 8.02 -3.85 20.96
CA HIS A 4 8.10 -3.08 19.71
C HIS A 4 9.18 -1.98 19.72
N SER A 5 9.68 -1.61 20.91
CA SER A 5 10.75 -0.63 21.06
C SER A 5 12.10 -1.14 20.52
N SER A 6 12.40 -2.44 20.62
CA SER A 6 13.77 -2.92 20.36
C SER A 6 14.16 -2.92 18.88
N THR A 7 13.31 -3.42 17.97
CA THR A 7 13.67 -3.53 16.55
C THR A 7 13.78 -2.17 15.88
N PHE A 8 12.89 -1.24 16.21
CA PHE A 8 12.95 0.13 15.68
C PHE A 8 14.19 0.85 16.21
N GLN A 9 14.46 0.73 17.51
CA GLN A 9 15.64 1.33 18.14
C GLN A 9 16.94 0.77 17.56
N GLN A 10 17.04 -0.55 17.36
CA GLN A 10 18.19 -1.18 16.72
C GLN A 10 18.39 -0.71 15.27
N ALA A 11 17.31 -0.53 14.52
CA ALA A 11 17.39 0.02 13.17
C ALA A 11 17.89 1.46 13.19
N LEU A 12 17.44 2.28 14.14
CA LEU A 12 17.91 3.65 14.31
C LEU A 12 19.41 3.68 14.64
N GLU A 13 19.84 2.90 15.62
CA GLU A 13 21.25 2.78 16.02
C GLU A 13 22.14 2.31 14.84
N ALA A 14 21.65 1.38 14.03
CA ALA A 14 22.37 0.91 12.85
C ALA A 14 22.50 1.99 11.76
N VAL A 15 21.50 2.87 11.62
CA VAL A 15 21.56 4.02 10.70
C VAL A 15 22.51 5.09 11.23
N GLU A 16 22.46 5.39 12.52
CA GLU A 16 23.32 6.39 13.16
C GLU A 16 24.81 6.02 13.12
N ALA A 17 25.13 4.72 13.08
CA ALA A 17 26.50 4.22 12.92
C ALA A 17 27.10 4.43 11.51
N LEU A 18 26.29 4.82 10.51
CA LEU A 18 26.74 5.09 9.15
C LEU A 18 27.38 6.48 9.04
N SER A 19 28.20 6.69 8.00
CA SER A 19 28.68 8.03 7.66
C SER A 19 27.52 8.95 7.26
N LEU A 20 27.66 10.27 7.40
CA LEU A 20 26.60 11.21 7.02
C LEU A 20 26.14 11.04 5.56
N GLY A 21 27.07 10.81 4.64
CA GLY A 21 26.73 10.57 3.23
C GLY A 21 25.96 9.26 3.01
N ASP A 22 26.30 8.20 3.75
CA ASP A 22 25.58 6.93 3.68
C ASP A 22 24.19 7.02 4.34
N GLN A 23 24.05 7.81 5.41
CA GLN A 23 22.75 8.10 6.02
C GLN A 23 21.83 8.83 5.03
N GLU A 24 22.33 9.86 4.33
CA GLU A 24 21.58 10.59 3.31
C GLU A 24 21.18 9.67 2.14
N ALA A 25 22.11 8.87 1.64
CA ALA A 25 21.85 7.91 0.56
C ALA A 25 20.80 6.86 0.96
N LEU A 26 20.85 6.36 2.20
CA LEU A 26 19.89 5.40 2.73
C LEU A 26 18.50 6.02 2.88
N LEU A 27 18.41 7.26 3.38
CA LEU A 27 17.14 7.98 3.49
C LEU A 27 16.46 8.14 2.13
N ASP A 28 17.22 8.54 1.10
CA ASP A 28 16.71 8.68 -0.26
C ASP A 28 16.25 7.34 -0.86
N LEU A 29 17.01 6.27 -0.63
CA LEU A 29 16.64 4.94 -1.07
C LEU A 29 15.36 4.44 -0.38
N LEU A 30 15.23 4.63 0.93
CA LEU A 30 14.04 4.23 1.69
C LEU A 30 12.81 5.01 1.24
N ARG A 31 12.94 6.32 0.99
CA ARG A 31 11.86 7.15 0.44
C ARG A 31 11.36 6.62 -0.90
N LYS A 32 12.27 6.30 -1.83
CA LYS A 32 11.93 5.72 -3.14
C LYS A 32 11.23 4.37 -2.98
N ARG A 33 11.76 3.48 -2.16
CA ARG A 33 11.17 2.15 -1.91
C ARG A 33 9.79 2.23 -1.26
N LEU A 34 9.58 3.15 -0.33
CA LEU A 34 8.27 3.34 0.30
C LEU A 34 7.25 3.88 -0.69
N ALA A 35 7.65 4.83 -1.53
CA ALA A 35 6.80 5.31 -2.63
C ALA A 35 6.45 4.18 -3.60
N ASP A 36 7.41 3.33 -3.97
CA ASP A 36 7.19 2.15 -4.81
C ASP A 36 6.24 1.14 -4.17
N GLN A 37 6.40 0.86 -2.88
CA GLN A 37 5.50 -0.05 -2.15
C GLN A 37 4.08 0.49 -2.11
N ARG A 38 3.90 1.78 -1.82
CA ARG A 38 2.57 2.42 -1.86
C ARG A 38 1.97 2.36 -3.26
N ARG A 39 2.75 2.62 -4.30
CA ARG A 39 2.32 2.48 -5.70
C ARG A 39 1.93 1.04 -6.03
N LYS A 40 2.71 0.05 -5.58
CA LYS A 40 2.39 -1.37 -5.78
C LYS A 40 1.13 -1.80 -5.04
N ALA A 41 0.90 -1.29 -3.84
CA ALA A 41 -0.34 -1.52 -3.09
C ALA A 41 -1.56 -0.97 -3.85
N LEU A 42 -1.48 0.26 -4.36
CA LEU A 42 -2.52 0.86 -5.21
C LEU A 42 -2.72 0.11 -6.53
N VAL A 43 -1.64 -0.35 -7.18
CA VAL A 43 -1.73 -1.15 -8.40
C VAL A 43 -2.39 -2.50 -8.14
N LYS A 44 -2.18 -3.11 -6.96
CA LYS A 44 -2.86 -4.36 -6.59
C LYS A 44 -4.37 -4.15 -6.47
N GLU A 45 -4.81 -3.10 -5.76
CA GLU A 45 -6.24 -2.74 -5.65
C GLU A 45 -6.86 -2.42 -7.02
N ILE A 46 -6.14 -1.68 -7.88
CA ILE A 46 -6.61 -1.37 -9.24
C ILE A 46 -6.65 -2.62 -10.14
N THR A 47 -5.76 -3.59 -9.93
CA THR A 47 -5.75 -4.84 -10.72
C THR A 47 -6.94 -5.71 -10.36
N GLU A 48 -7.29 -5.82 -9.08
CA GLU A 48 -8.49 -6.55 -8.61
C GLU A 48 -9.76 -5.93 -9.21
N VAL A 49 -9.91 -4.59 -9.14
CA VAL A 49 -11.05 -3.87 -9.72
C VAL A 49 -11.12 -4.01 -11.25
N ARG A 50 -9.98 -3.95 -11.96
CA ARG A 50 -9.93 -4.13 -13.42
C ARG A 50 -10.20 -5.58 -13.85
N GLN A 51 -9.82 -6.55 -13.02
CA GLN A 51 -10.08 -7.96 -13.28
C GLN A 51 -11.58 -8.28 -13.14
N GLU A 52 -12.24 -7.77 -12.09
CA GLU A 52 -13.71 -7.86 -11.94
C GLU A 52 -14.46 -7.16 -13.07
N TYR A 53 -13.98 -5.99 -13.51
CA TYR A 53 -14.52 -5.27 -14.67
C TYR A 53 -14.37 -6.07 -15.97
N SER A 54 -13.20 -6.69 -16.19
CA SER A 54 -12.91 -7.49 -17.39
C SER A 54 -13.66 -8.82 -17.43
N GLN A 55 -14.06 -9.35 -16.28
CA GLN A 55 -14.84 -10.58 -16.14
C GLN A 55 -16.36 -10.35 -16.26
N GLY A 56 -16.79 -9.12 -16.52
CA GLY A 56 -18.21 -8.79 -16.73
C GLY A 56 -19.07 -8.89 -15.47
N GLN A 57 -18.46 -8.94 -14.28
CA GLN A 57 -19.18 -9.02 -13.00
C GLN A 57 -19.62 -7.65 -12.46
N VAL A 58 -19.45 -6.58 -13.26
CA VAL A 58 -19.89 -5.24 -12.88
C VAL A 58 -21.16 -4.89 -13.67
N LYS A 59 -22.30 -4.93 -12.98
CA LYS A 59 -23.56 -4.41 -13.51
C LYS A 59 -23.57 -2.88 -13.37
N PHE A 60 -23.69 -2.17 -14.48
CA PHE A 60 -24.01 -0.74 -14.47
C PHE A 60 -25.52 -0.57 -14.49
N GLY A 61 -26.07 0.06 -13.44
CA GLY A 61 -27.49 0.33 -13.32
C GLY A 61 -27.72 1.60 -12.49
N SER A 62 -28.91 2.17 -12.60
CA SER A 62 -29.32 3.25 -11.71
C SER A 62 -29.56 2.71 -10.30
N VAL A 63 -29.47 3.58 -9.28
CA VAL A 63 -29.74 3.23 -7.88
C VAL A 63 -31.14 2.58 -7.74
N SER A 64 -32.12 3.08 -8.49
CA SER A 64 -33.47 2.49 -8.55
C SER A 64 -33.48 1.05 -9.09
N GLY A 65 -32.63 0.72 -10.07
CA GLY A 65 -32.53 -0.62 -10.63
C GLY A 65 -31.86 -1.61 -9.67
N PHE A 66 -30.88 -1.14 -8.90
CA PHE A 66 -30.24 -1.95 -7.86
C PHE A 66 -31.20 -2.30 -6.71
N LEU A 67 -31.98 -1.32 -6.24
CA LEU A 67 -32.94 -1.53 -5.16
C LEU A 67 -34.05 -2.53 -5.55
N ALA A 68 -34.52 -2.49 -6.81
CA ALA A 68 -35.52 -3.42 -7.31
C ALA A 68 -35.04 -4.89 -7.38
N GLU A 69 -33.73 -5.14 -7.55
CA GLU A 69 -33.14 -6.50 -7.52
C GLU A 69 -32.98 -7.05 -6.09
N LEU A 70 -32.96 -6.20 -5.06
CA LEU A 70 -32.82 -6.63 -3.66
C LEU A 70 -34.15 -7.00 -2.99
N ASP A 71 -35.27 -6.50 -3.53
CA ASP A 71 -36.61 -6.72 -3.00
C ASP A 71 -37.31 -7.98 -3.58
N SER A 72 -36.60 -8.80 -4.37
CA SER A 72 -37.07 -10.08 -4.95
C SER A 72 -36.44 -11.30 -4.31
#